data_AF-A0A7Y2MJ23-F1
#
_entry.id   AF-A0A7Y2MJ23-F1
#
_cell.length_a   1.000
_cell.length_b   1.000
_cell.length_c   1.000
_cell.angle_alpha   90.00
_cell.angle_beta   90.00
_cell.angle_gamma   90.00
#
_symmetry.space_group_name_H-M   'P 1'
#
loop_
_entity.id
_entity.type
_entity.pdbx_description
1 polymer ?
#
loop_
_entity_poly.entity_id
_entity_poly.type
_entity_poly.pdbx_seq_one_letter_code
_entity_poly.pdbx_strand_id
1 'polypeptide(L)' 'CKVTPALIPRNHRIEQAIVAATEDGDFSLFEALLTVLSKPYDDQPMFAAYMEPPKPEERVLKTFCGT' A
#
# COMPACT_ATOMS: atom_id res chain seq x y z
N CYS A 1 3.25 16.79 18.02
CA CYS A 1 4.10 16.41 16.87
C CYS A 1 3.80 14.96 16.51
N LYS A 2 3.08 14.70 15.39
CA LYS A 2 2.86 13.34 14.88
C LYS A 2 4.01 13.06 13.90
N VAL A 3 5.08 12.42 14.38
CA VAL A 3 6.32 12.21 13.60
C VAL A 3 6.29 10.87 12.85
N THR A 4 5.45 9.95 13.34
CA THR A 4 5.25 8.62 12.75
C THR A 4 4.04 8.67 11.82
N PRO A 5 4.22 8.38 10.51
CA PRO A 5 3.08 8.24 9.61
C PRO A 5 2.22 7.07 10.06
N ALA A 6 0.90 7.26 10.09
CA ALA A 6 -0.08 6.23 10.37
C ALA A 6 -0.12 5.17 9.24
N LEU A 7 0.23 5.58 8.01
CA LEU A 7 0.32 4.69 6.86
C LEU A 7 1.77 4.50 6.39
N ILE A 8 2.22 3.24 6.34
CA ILE A 8 3.48 2.86 5.68
C ILE A 8 3.10 1.97 4.49
N PRO A 9 3.43 2.35 3.24
CA PRO A 9 3.10 1.56 2.06
C PRO A 9 3.87 0.23 2.11
N ARG A 10 3.17 -0.84 2.47
CA ARG A 10 3.76 -2.18 2.54
C ARG A 10 3.92 -2.74 1.13
N ASN A 11 5.06 -3.39 0.86
CA ASN A 11 5.39 -3.92 -0.47
C ASN A 11 4.31 -4.82 -1.08
N HIS A 12 3.60 -5.63 -0.27
CA HIS A 12 2.51 -6.47 -0.75
C HIS A 12 1.32 -5.68 -1.31
N ARG A 13 1.02 -4.50 -0.76
CA ARG A 13 -0.05 -3.62 -1.28
C ARG A 13 0.37 -2.95 -2.57
N ILE A 14 1.65 -2.62 -2.70
CA ILE A 14 2.23 -2.11 -3.94
C ILE A 14 2.16 -3.19 -5.03
N GLU A 15 2.57 -4.42 -4.71
CA GLU A 15 2.49 -5.55 -5.63
C GLU A 15 1.05 -5.82 -6.09
N GLN A 16 0.08 -5.83 -5.16
CA GLN A 16 -1.35 -5.97 -5.51
C GLN A 16 -1.83 -4.88 -6.46
N ALA A 17 -1.41 -3.62 -6.25
CA ALA A 17 -1.77 -2.53 -7.14
C ALA A 17 -1.12 -2.67 -8.53
N ILE A 18 0.13 -3.14 -8.61
CA ILE A 18 0.82 -3.39 -9.87
C ILE A 18 0.14 -4.54 -10.63
N VAL A 19 -0.17 -5.64 -9.94
CA VAL A 19 -0.83 -6.81 -10.52
C VAL A 19 -2.21 -6.43 -11.04
N ALA A 20 -3.06 -5.78 -10.24
CA ALA A 20 -4.39 -5.34 -10.68
C ALA A 20 -4.34 -4.39 -11.89
N ALA A 21 -3.38 -3.45 -11.91
CA ALA A 21 -3.21 -2.54 -13.03
C ALA A 21 -2.68 -3.24 -14.30
N THR A 22 -1.87 -4.30 -14.15
CA THR A 22 -1.24 -4.99 -15.29
C THR A 22 -2.11 -6.12 -15.84
N GLU A 23 -2.75 -6.89 -14.97
CA GLU A 23 -3.57 -8.05 -15.34
C GLU A 23 -5.02 -7.64 -15.69
N ASP A 24 -5.63 -6.78 -14.87
CA ASP A 24 -7.04 -6.40 -15.02
C ASP A 24 -7.24 -4.98 -15.57
N GLY A 25 -6.17 -4.18 -15.67
CA GLY A 25 -6.27 -2.76 -16.02
C GLY A 25 -6.95 -1.91 -14.93
N ASP A 26 -7.05 -2.42 -13.70
CA ASP A 26 -7.71 -1.75 -12.59
C ASP A 26 -6.73 -0.87 -11.81
N PHE A 27 -6.91 0.45 -11.92
CA PHE A 27 -6.10 1.45 -11.23
C PHE A 27 -6.69 1.88 -9.87
N SER A 28 -7.84 1.33 -9.45
CA SER A 28 -8.51 1.71 -8.21
C SER A 28 -7.62 1.54 -6.98
N LEU A 29 -6.82 0.46 -6.94
CA LEU A 29 -5.85 0.21 -5.86
C LEU A 29 -4.70 1.22 -5.86
N PHE A 30 -4.25 1.66 -7.03
CA PHE A 30 -3.20 2.66 -7.17
C PHE A 30 -3.69 4.05 -6.72
N GLU A 31 -4.90 4.44 -7.14
CA GLU A 31 -5.53 5.69 -6.71
C GLU A 31 -5.81 5.71 -5.20
N ALA A 32 -6.23 4.58 -4.64
CA ALA A 32 -6.38 4.41 -3.21
C ALA A 32 -5.04 4.62 -2.49
N LEU A 33 -3.96 3.95 -2.93
CA LEU A 33 -2.62 4.15 -2.33
C LEU A 33 -2.18 5.62 -2.42
N LEU A 34 -2.38 6.29 -3.55
CA LEU A 34 -2.02 7.69 -3.73
C LEU A 34 -2.80 8.62 -2.78
N THR A 35 -4.10 8.36 -2.62
CA THR A 35 -4.97 9.11 -1.70
C THR A 35 -4.49 8.99 -0.26
N VAL A 36 -4.13 7.78 0.19
CA VAL A 36 -3.71 7.57 1.57
C VAL A 36 -2.31 8.10 1.81
N LEU A 37 -1.39 7.96 0.84
CA LEU A 37 -0.04 8.51 0.91
C LEU A 37 0.00 10.04 0.87
N SER A 38 -1.03 10.70 0.31
CA SER A 38 -1.15 12.16 0.33
C SER A 38 -1.45 12.72 1.72
N LYS A 39 -2.01 11.90 2.63
CA LYS A 39 -2.34 12.28 4.01
C LYS A 39 -1.86 11.21 5.01
N PRO A 40 -0.55 10.93 5.08
CA PRO A 40 -0.03 9.76 5.78
C PRO A 40 -0.12 9.87 7.31
N TYR A 41 -0.45 11.06 7.84
CA TYR A 41 -0.59 11.32 9.29
C TYR A 41 -2.06 11.37 9.76
N ASP A 42 -3.01 11.45 8.83
CA ASP A 42 -4.44 11.48 9.15
C ASP A 42 -4.94 10.07 9.42
N ASP A 43 -5.77 9.93 10.45
CA ASP A 43 -6.44 8.66 10.73
C ASP A 43 -7.55 8.47 9.69
N GLN A 44 -7.30 7.53 8.78
CA GLN A 44 -8.17 7.24 7.66
C GLN A 44 -8.81 5.85 7.83
N PRO A 45 -9.90 5.72 8.62
CA PRO A 45 -10.48 4.42 8.98
C PRO A 45 -10.99 3.64 7.77
N MET A 46 -11.38 4.33 6.69
CA MET A 46 -11.77 3.71 5.42
C MET A 46 -10.62 2.91 4.78
N PHE A 47 -9.38 3.25 5.11
CA PHE A 47 -8.17 2.59 4.63
C PHE A 47 -7.48 1.77 5.73
N ALA A 48 -8.20 1.41 6.79
CA ALA A 48 -7.67 0.57 7.88
C ALA A 48 -7.09 -0.76 7.36
N ALA A 49 -7.67 -1.31 6.30
CA ALA A 49 -7.13 -2.50 5.62
C ALA A 49 -5.68 -2.29 5.13
N TYR A 50 -5.32 -1.10 4.66
CA TYR A 50 -3.95 -0.80 4.20
C TYR A 50 -2.93 -0.68 5.36
N MET A 51 -3.40 -0.58 6.60
CA MET A 51 -2.56 -0.57 7.79
C MET A 51 -2.30 -1.99 8.34
N GLU A 52 -3.02 -3.00 7.87
CA GLU A 52 -2.87 -4.38 8.33
C GLU A 52 -1.53 -4.99 7.88
N PRO A 53 -0.90 -5.83 8.72
CA PRO A 53 0.28 -6.57 8.29
C PRO A 53 -0.06 -7.55 7.16
N PRO A 54 0.88 -7.84 6.25
CA PRO A 54 0.68 -8.86 5.23
C PRO A 54 0.38 -10.21 5.87
N LYS A 55 -0.55 -10.97 5.28
CA LYS A 55 -0.66 -12.39 5.58
C LYS A 55 0.64 -13.12 5.20
N PRO A 56 0.94 -14.28 5.80
CA PRO A 56 2.14 -15.05 5.47
C PRO A 56 2.30 -15.33 3.97
N GLU A 57 1.19 -15.53 3.26
CA GLU A 57 1.12 -15.78 1.82
C GLU A 57 1.38 -14.53 0.96
N GLU A 58 1.11 -13.34 1.49
CA GLU A 58 1.25 -12.05 0.78
C GLU A 58 2.62 -11.42 0.99
N ARG A 59 3.53 -12.10 1.71
CA ARG A 59 4.88 -11.58 1.95
C ARG A 59 5.67 -11.55 0.64
N VAL A 60 5.91 -10.34 0.14
CA VAL A 60 6.85 -10.11 -0.95
C VAL A 60 8.27 -10.40 -0.43
N LEU A 61 8.80 -11.58 -0.73
CA LEU A 61 10.13 -12.04 -0.31
C LEU A 61 11.26 -11.50 -1.19
N LYS A 62 10.94 -10.96 -2.37
CA LYS A 62 11.89 -10.34 -3.30
C LYS A 62 11.55 -8.87 -3.47
N THR A 63 12.37 -8.02 -2.88
CA THR A 63 12.35 -6.58 -3.14
C THR A 63 13.47 -6.25 -4.12
N PHE A 64 13.12 -5.76 -5.32
CA PHE A 64 14.13 -5.22 -6.21
C PHE A 64 14.49 -3.81 -5.72
N CYS A 65 15.47 -3.73 -4.82
CA CYS A 65 16.21 -2.48 -4.59
C CYS A 65 17.14 -2.30 -5.79
N GLY A 66 16.58 -1.89 -6.93
CA GLY A 66 17.38 -1.29 -7.99
C GLY A 66 17.81 0.08 -7.50
N THR A 67 19.12 0.24 -7.28
CA THR A 67 19.91 1.44 -6.92
C THR A 67 19.16 2.75 -6.66
#